data_AF-A0A4P6YSW4-F1
#
_entry.id   AF-A0A4P6YSW4-F1
#
_cell.length_a   1.000
_cell.length_b   1.000
_cell.length_c   1.000
_cell.angle_alpha   90.00
_cell.angle_beta   90.00
_cell.angle_gamma   90.00
#
_symmetry.space_group_name_H-M   'P 1'
#
loop_
_entity.id
_entity.type
_entity.pdbx_description
1 polymer ?
#
loop_
_entity_poly.entity_id
_entity_poly.type
_entity_poly.pdbx_seq_one_letter_code
_entity_poly.pdbx_strand_id
1 'polypeptide(L)'
;MKKVLIGSFVLLASVMLVACGSSSNNANNAKSSSALEASKDSSSSKSDDSTDTLKSLNELAERGESTKELYVTGKMKVGTDDTIKPGIYDLVIKGGDGNIMGDRADVDALDINWIGGVQGNEGGDDSTFRVILFQGDDLDFSSISKVQFTAIKDAKESDRLGQGEYVVGRDIAAGTYKLSTNTKLDPEYDNLGWHISTYDDNTADTQTVDLTPGSSDVAVELTDGEIVTTAYDGDTGDSGSADKTKLIFTPVNQK
;
A
#
# COMPACT_ATOMS: atom_id res chain seq x y z
N MET A 1 -48.04 43.58 41.82
CA MET A 1 -47.23 44.81 41.92
C MET A 1 -46.16 44.75 40.84
N LYS A 2 -46.41 45.45 39.74
CA LYS A 2 -45.62 46.57 39.18
C LYS A 2 -44.42 46.15 38.33
N LYS A 3 -44.64 46.26 37.02
CA LYS A 3 -43.69 46.38 35.91
C LYS A 3 -42.73 47.55 36.12
N VAL A 4 -41.49 47.44 35.63
CA VAL A 4 -40.77 48.55 35.01
C VAL A 4 -40.03 48.03 33.78
N LEU A 5 -40.20 48.78 32.69
CA LEU A 5 -39.63 48.66 31.35
C LEU A 5 -38.74 49.90 31.15
N ILE A 6 -37.97 49.94 30.04
CA ILE A 6 -37.21 51.07 29.45
C ILE A 6 -35.72 51.09 29.89
N GLY A 7 -34.73 51.16 29.00
CA GLY A 7 -34.79 51.40 27.56
C GLY A 7 -33.44 51.22 26.86
N SER A 8 -33.54 51.22 25.54
CA SER A 8 -32.46 51.11 24.55
C SER A 8 -31.41 52.21 24.70
N PHE A 9 -30.14 51.83 24.57
CA PHE A 9 -29.09 52.72 24.08
C PHE A 9 -28.34 52.02 22.94
N VAL A 10 -28.56 52.55 21.74
CA VAL A 10 -27.76 52.28 20.55
C VAL A 10 -26.42 52.98 20.76
N LEU A 11 -25.31 52.23 20.66
CA LEU A 11 -24.02 52.83 20.33
C LEU A 11 -23.42 52.09 19.14
N LEU A 12 -23.56 52.74 17.99
CA LEU A 12 -22.86 52.43 16.76
C LEU A 12 -21.42 52.93 16.92
N ALA A 13 -20.44 52.03 16.87
CA ALA A 13 -19.04 52.38 16.65
C ALA A 13 -18.44 51.39 15.65
N SER A 14 -18.53 51.78 14.39
CA SER A 14 -17.84 51.21 13.24
C SER A 14 -16.33 51.32 13.44
N VAL A 15 -15.66 50.18 13.58
CA VAL A 15 -14.19 50.10 13.48
C VAL A 15 -13.86 49.59 12.09
N MET A 16 -13.16 50.43 11.32
CA MET A 16 -12.69 50.15 9.98
C MET A 16 -11.67 49.01 9.99
N LEU A 17 -11.81 48.11 9.01
CA LEU A 17 -10.78 47.15 8.61
C LEU A 17 -9.54 47.92 8.13
N VAL A 18 -8.44 47.80 8.86
CA VAL A 18 -7.10 48.07 8.34
C VAL A 18 -6.56 46.77 7.79
N ALA A 19 -6.52 46.67 6.46
CA ALA A 19 -5.70 45.70 5.77
C ALA A 19 -4.25 46.19 5.81
N CYS A 20 -3.38 45.41 6.46
CA CYS A 20 -1.94 45.41 6.17
C CYS A 20 -1.49 43.95 6.25
N GLY A 21 -0.98 43.45 5.13
CA GLY A 21 -0.49 42.11 4.99
C GLY A 21 0.74 41.84 5.84
N SER A 22 0.89 40.58 6.21
CA SER A 22 2.16 39.99 6.60
C SER A 22 2.09 38.53 6.19
N SER A 23 2.99 38.14 5.29
CA SER A 23 3.18 36.78 4.83
C SER A 23 3.39 35.86 6.03
N SER A 24 2.40 35.03 6.35
CA SER A 24 2.60 33.88 7.21
C SER A 24 3.23 32.78 6.38
N ASN A 25 4.55 32.64 6.48
CA ASN A 25 5.21 31.36 6.24
C ASN A 25 4.63 30.38 7.27
N ASN A 26 3.56 29.69 6.91
CA ASN A 26 3.10 28.56 7.67
C ASN A 26 3.98 27.39 7.22
N ALA A 27 5.03 27.15 8.00
CA ALA A 27 5.73 25.88 7.99
C ALA A 27 4.67 24.81 8.30
N ASN A 28 4.21 24.12 7.27
CA ASN A 28 3.54 22.84 7.45
C ASN A 28 4.58 21.94 8.08
N ASN A 29 4.46 21.76 9.39
CA ASN A 29 5.15 20.72 10.13
C ASN A 29 4.47 19.41 9.69
N ALA A 30 4.85 18.92 8.50
CA ALA A 30 4.58 17.57 8.09
C ALA A 30 5.23 16.69 9.15
N LYS A 31 4.40 15.97 9.89
CA LYS A 31 4.85 14.96 10.83
C LYS A 31 5.39 13.85 9.94
N SER A 32 6.69 13.90 9.64
CA SER A 32 7.42 12.79 9.04
C SER A 32 7.43 11.69 10.10
N SER A 33 6.41 10.84 10.07
CA SER A 33 6.46 9.52 10.68
C SER A 33 6.87 8.59 9.57
N SER A 34 8.16 8.22 9.55
CA SER A 34 8.63 7.12 8.71
C SER A 34 7.79 5.89 9.01
N ALA A 35 7.41 5.11 8.00
CA ALA A 35 6.71 3.82 8.12
C ALA A 35 7.34 2.85 9.12
N LEU A 36 8.61 3.09 9.44
CA LEU A 36 9.52 2.23 10.15
C LEU A 36 9.74 2.62 11.62
N GLU A 37 9.13 3.70 12.13
CA GLU A 37 9.22 4.05 13.56
C GLU A 37 8.56 2.98 14.46
N ALA A 38 7.60 2.21 13.93
CA ALA A 38 7.03 1.03 14.59
C ALA A 38 8.02 -0.16 14.73
N SER A 39 9.26 -0.02 14.21
CA SER A 39 10.29 -1.08 14.21
C SER A 39 11.57 -0.73 14.97
N LYS A 40 11.78 0.52 15.39
CA LYS A 40 13.07 0.96 15.95
C LYS A 40 13.12 0.89 17.48
N ASP A 41 13.92 -0.04 18.01
CA ASP A 41 14.58 0.14 19.32
C ASP A 41 15.78 1.09 19.14
N SER A 42 15.96 2.03 20.07
CA SER A 42 16.70 3.27 19.82
C SER A 42 18.20 3.06 19.52
N SER A 43 18.67 3.46 18.32
CA SER A 43 19.99 4.09 18.15
C SER A 43 20.11 4.76 16.78
N SER A 44 20.42 6.06 16.80
CA SER A 44 20.55 6.91 15.61
C SER A 44 21.99 6.94 15.08
N SER A 45 22.17 6.65 13.80
CA SER A 45 23.28 7.19 13.01
C SER A 45 22.87 7.31 11.54
N LYS A 46 22.89 8.53 11.00
CA LYS A 46 22.65 8.83 9.59
C LYS A 46 23.74 8.20 8.73
N SER A 47 23.38 7.18 7.96
CA SER A 47 24.10 6.61 6.81
C SER A 47 23.06 6.33 5.72
N ASP A 48 23.48 6.24 4.45
CA ASP A 48 22.63 6.06 3.25
C ASP A 48 21.25 5.45 3.54
N ASP A 49 20.21 6.26 3.37
CA ASP A 49 18.86 6.08 3.94
C ASP A 49 18.14 4.83 3.36
N SER A 50 18.38 4.52 2.08
CA SER A 50 17.81 3.33 1.40
C SER A 50 18.23 2.01 2.05
N THR A 51 19.50 1.91 2.48
CA THR A 51 19.98 0.72 3.20
C THR A 51 19.37 0.56 4.59
N ASP A 52 18.95 1.64 5.26
CA ASP A 52 18.28 1.55 6.57
C ASP A 52 16.81 1.11 6.42
N THR A 53 16.13 1.60 5.37
CA THR A 53 14.77 1.20 5.01
C THR A 53 14.70 -0.28 4.62
N LEU A 54 15.54 -0.73 3.70
CA LEU A 54 15.61 -2.15 3.31
C LEU A 54 15.92 -3.06 4.51
N LYS A 55 16.84 -2.65 5.38
CA LYS A 55 17.16 -3.39 6.59
C LYS A 55 15.94 -3.52 7.51
N SER A 56 15.22 -2.43 7.74
CA SER A 56 14.03 -2.41 8.59
C SER A 56 12.90 -3.30 8.03
N LEU A 57 12.72 -3.33 6.70
CA LEU A 57 11.75 -4.20 6.04
C LEU A 57 12.14 -5.69 6.13
N ASN A 58 13.44 -6.01 6.06
CA ASN A 58 13.93 -7.36 6.32
C ASN A 58 13.74 -7.78 7.78
N GLU A 59 14.00 -6.89 8.74
CA GLU A 59 13.71 -7.14 10.16
C GLU A 59 12.20 -7.33 10.41
N LEU A 60 11.35 -6.57 9.71
CA LEU A 60 9.90 -6.77 9.72
C LEU A 60 9.53 -8.18 9.24
N ALA A 61 10.08 -8.63 8.11
CA ALA A 61 9.83 -9.97 7.57
C ALA A 61 10.17 -11.09 8.58
N GLU A 62 11.29 -10.96 9.31
CA GLU A 62 11.72 -11.94 10.32
C GLU A 62 10.75 -12.07 11.50
N ARG A 63 10.04 -10.99 11.86
CA ARG A 63 9.03 -10.98 12.93
C ARG A 63 7.74 -11.72 12.56
N GLY A 64 7.50 -11.93 11.26
CA GLY A 64 6.29 -12.58 10.78
C GLY A 64 6.18 -14.04 11.22
N GLU A 65 4.95 -14.48 11.49
CA GLU A 65 4.63 -15.86 11.82
C GLU A 65 3.41 -16.34 11.04
N SER A 66 3.55 -17.46 10.32
CA SER A 66 2.46 -18.02 9.55
C SER A 66 1.30 -18.44 10.45
N THR A 67 0.08 -18.14 10.01
CA THR A 67 -1.13 -18.51 10.72
C THR A 67 -1.65 -19.87 10.21
N LYS A 68 -2.49 -20.50 11.02
CA LYS A 68 -3.47 -21.47 10.49
C LYS A 68 -4.54 -20.71 9.68
N GLU A 69 -5.46 -21.44 9.06
CA GLU A 69 -6.66 -20.80 8.50
C GLU A 69 -7.42 -20.08 9.61
N LEU A 70 -7.74 -18.82 9.38
CA LEU A 70 -8.49 -17.94 10.25
C LEU A 70 -9.88 -17.73 9.68
N TYR A 71 -10.89 -17.74 10.54
CA TYR A 71 -12.23 -17.28 10.17
C TYR A 71 -12.29 -15.76 10.29
N VAL A 72 -12.81 -15.12 9.26
CA VAL A 72 -13.12 -13.68 9.29
C VAL A 72 -14.44 -13.50 10.02
N THR A 73 -14.40 -12.89 11.19
CA THR A 73 -15.60 -12.58 12.02
C THR A 73 -15.78 -11.08 12.29
N GLY A 74 -14.88 -10.26 11.74
CA GLY A 74 -14.82 -8.81 11.88
C GLY A 74 -13.46 -8.29 11.42
N LYS A 75 -13.17 -7.02 11.70
CA LYS A 75 -11.85 -6.43 11.46
C LYS A 75 -10.77 -7.15 12.27
N MET A 76 -9.60 -7.34 11.67
CA MET A 76 -8.42 -7.92 12.32
C MET A 76 -7.37 -6.84 12.52
N LYS A 77 -6.80 -6.75 13.73
CA LYS A 77 -5.77 -5.76 14.05
C LYS A 77 -4.40 -6.43 14.18
N VAL A 78 -3.42 -5.95 13.41
CA VAL A 78 -2.07 -6.52 13.39
C VAL A 78 -1.33 -6.20 14.69
N GLY A 79 -0.78 -7.24 15.33
CA GLY A 79 0.10 -7.16 16.50
C GLY A 79 -0.58 -6.82 17.82
N THR A 80 -1.91 -6.93 17.94
CA THR A 80 -2.64 -6.62 19.20
C THR A 80 -3.12 -7.86 19.95
N ASP A 81 -3.58 -8.89 19.25
CA ASP A 81 -4.21 -10.09 19.84
C ASP A 81 -3.40 -11.38 19.59
N ASP A 82 -2.13 -11.23 19.18
CA ASP A 82 -1.22 -12.30 18.74
C ASP A 82 -1.71 -13.13 17.54
N THR A 83 -2.88 -12.84 16.96
CA THR A 83 -3.43 -13.61 15.83
C THR A 83 -2.61 -13.40 14.57
N ILE A 84 -2.25 -12.15 14.28
CA ILE A 84 -1.42 -11.76 13.14
C ILE A 84 -0.31 -10.86 13.67
N LYS A 85 0.94 -11.28 13.52
CA LYS A 85 2.11 -10.45 13.88
C LYS A 85 2.45 -9.49 12.74
N PRO A 86 3.10 -8.34 13.01
CA PRO A 86 3.71 -7.55 11.96
C PRO A 86 4.69 -8.41 11.15
N GLY A 87 4.70 -8.23 9.83
CA GLY A 87 5.53 -9.06 8.95
C GLY A 87 5.16 -8.91 7.48
N ILE A 88 5.87 -9.66 6.64
CA ILE A 88 5.59 -9.78 5.20
C ILE A 88 5.01 -11.16 4.93
N TYR A 89 3.87 -11.20 4.25
CA TYR A 89 3.07 -12.41 4.10
C TYR A 89 2.58 -12.60 2.67
N ASP A 90 2.46 -13.86 2.25
CA ASP A 90 1.47 -14.22 1.24
C ASP A 90 0.13 -14.40 1.98
N LEU A 91 -0.80 -13.46 1.79
CA LEU A 91 -2.20 -13.55 2.22
C LEU A 91 -2.94 -14.45 1.23
N VAL A 92 -3.47 -15.57 1.71
CA VAL A 92 -4.19 -16.56 0.90
C VAL A 92 -5.66 -16.60 1.30
N ILE A 93 -6.56 -16.42 0.34
CA ILE A 93 -8.01 -16.53 0.54
C ILE A 93 -8.41 -18.01 0.52
N LYS A 94 -9.05 -18.46 1.60
CA LYS A 94 -9.45 -19.87 1.81
C LYS A 94 -10.95 -20.09 1.72
N GLY A 95 -11.74 -19.02 1.66
CA GLY A 95 -13.18 -19.14 1.46
C GLY A 95 -13.87 -17.80 1.32
N GLY A 96 -14.80 -17.70 0.37
CA GLY A 96 -15.45 -16.46 -0.01
C GLY A 96 -14.73 -15.76 -1.15
N ASP A 97 -15.29 -14.62 -1.55
CA ASP A 97 -14.86 -13.79 -2.67
C ASP A 97 -15.38 -12.36 -2.41
N GLY A 98 -14.49 -11.38 -2.45
CA GLY A 98 -14.82 -9.98 -2.23
C GLY A 98 -13.60 -9.10 -1.95
N ASN A 99 -13.81 -8.04 -1.16
CA ASN A 99 -12.80 -7.01 -0.94
C ASN A 99 -11.92 -7.31 0.28
N ILE A 100 -10.63 -7.11 0.11
CA ILE A 100 -9.62 -6.97 1.16
C ILE A 100 -9.32 -5.48 1.28
N MET A 101 -9.67 -4.88 2.41
CA MET A 101 -9.41 -3.48 2.71
C MET A 101 -8.52 -3.39 3.95
N GLY A 102 -7.78 -2.29 4.09
CA GLY A 102 -7.08 -2.02 5.32
C GLY A 102 -6.76 -0.56 5.54
N ASP A 103 -6.67 -0.19 6.81
CA ASP A 103 -6.26 1.14 7.26
C ASP A 103 -4.83 1.02 7.80
N ARG A 104 -3.91 1.83 7.29
CA ARG A 104 -2.52 1.87 7.77
C ARG A 104 -2.42 2.62 9.08
N ALA A 105 -1.61 2.12 10.01
CA ALA A 105 -1.35 2.83 11.25
C ALA A 105 -0.45 4.06 11.04
N ASP A 106 0.59 3.92 10.23
CA ASP A 106 1.69 4.90 10.15
C ASP A 106 2.12 5.27 8.72
N VAL A 107 1.47 4.75 7.67
CA VAL A 107 1.90 4.93 6.25
C VAL A 107 0.74 5.23 5.31
N ASP A 108 0.33 6.49 5.20
CA ASP A 108 -0.83 6.86 4.37
C ASP A 108 -0.63 6.63 2.86
N ALA A 109 0.61 6.46 2.40
CA ALA A 109 0.94 6.28 0.98
C ALA A 109 0.77 4.84 0.47
N LEU A 110 0.59 3.85 1.35
CA LEU A 110 0.44 2.44 1.01
C LEU A 110 -0.98 1.98 1.29
N ASP A 111 -1.74 1.65 0.25
CA ASP A 111 -3.12 1.22 0.41
C ASP A 111 -3.27 -0.31 0.38
N ILE A 112 -4.09 -0.83 1.30
CA ILE A 112 -4.61 -2.21 1.23
C ILE A 112 -6.01 -2.12 0.63
N ASN A 113 -6.11 -2.41 -0.67
CA ASN A 113 -7.39 -2.49 -1.35
C ASN A 113 -7.30 -3.42 -2.56
N TRP A 114 -7.76 -4.65 -2.39
CA TRP A 114 -7.78 -5.65 -3.45
C TRP A 114 -9.13 -6.35 -3.51
N ILE A 115 -9.47 -6.86 -4.69
CA ILE A 115 -10.55 -7.83 -4.88
C ILE A 115 -9.88 -9.20 -4.99
N GLY A 116 -10.36 -10.16 -4.22
CA GLY A 116 -9.81 -11.50 -4.21
C GLY A 116 -10.85 -12.55 -3.88
N GLY A 117 -10.59 -13.77 -4.34
CA GLY A 117 -11.46 -14.92 -4.10
C GLY A 117 -10.69 -16.19 -3.82
N VAL A 118 -11.37 -17.18 -3.22
CA VAL A 118 -10.79 -18.51 -3.05
C VAL A 118 -10.33 -19.07 -4.41
N GLN A 119 -9.27 -19.89 -4.41
CA GLN A 119 -8.77 -20.48 -5.64
C GLN A 119 -9.88 -21.17 -6.45
N GLY A 120 -10.01 -20.80 -7.72
CA GLY A 120 -11.07 -21.30 -8.60
C GLY A 120 -12.44 -20.65 -8.37
N ASN A 121 -12.48 -19.45 -7.77
CA ASN A 121 -13.67 -18.61 -7.72
C ASN A 121 -14.20 -18.29 -9.12
N GLU A 122 -15.50 -17.99 -9.21
CA GLU A 122 -16.18 -17.73 -10.48
C GLU A 122 -15.80 -16.37 -11.09
N GLY A 123 -15.40 -15.39 -10.28
CA GLY A 123 -14.94 -14.07 -10.71
C GLY A 123 -13.60 -14.08 -11.43
N GLY A 124 -12.81 -15.14 -11.22
CA GLY A 124 -11.44 -15.25 -11.71
C GLY A 124 -10.42 -14.47 -10.89
N ASP A 125 -10.82 -13.93 -9.74
CA ASP A 125 -10.03 -13.06 -8.86
C ASP A 125 -8.83 -13.78 -8.23
N ASP A 126 -7.81 -13.00 -7.85
CA ASP A 126 -6.59 -13.51 -7.22
C ASP A 126 -6.92 -14.14 -5.87
N SER A 127 -6.29 -15.28 -5.58
CA SER A 127 -6.43 -15.96 -4.30
C SER A 127 -5.27 -15.69 -3.36
N THR A 128 -4.16 -15.15 -3.88
CA THR A 128 -2.95 -14.87 -3.13
C THR A 128 -2.39 -13.48 -3.41
N PHE A 129 -2.15 -12.72 -2.35
CA PHE A 129 -1.58 -11.37 -2.40
C PHE A 129 -0.33 -11.30 -1.53
N ARG A 130 0.73 -10.67 -2.02
CA ARG A 130 1.83 -10.28 -1.14
C ARG A 130 1.38 -9.06 -0.34
N VAL A 131 1.47 -9.12 0.98
CA VAL A 131 1.11 -8.00 1.87
C VAL A 131 2.24 -7.70 2.84
N ILE A 132 2.50 -6.41 3.06
CA ILE A 132 3.37 -5.93 4.12
C ILE A 132 2.45 -5.41 5.23
N LEU A 133 2.53 -5.99 6.42
CA LEU A 133 1.65 -5.66 7.55
C LEU A 133 2.46 -5.03 8.67
N PHE A 134 2.15 -3.77 8.99
CA PHE A 134 2.77 -3.04 10.07
C PHE A 134 2.00 -3.21 11.38
N GLN A 135 2.66 -2.89 12.50
CA GLN A 135 2.01 -2.91 13.81
C GLN A 135 0.83 -1.93 13.82
N GLY A 136 -0.35 -2.40 14.24
CA GLY A 136 -1.53 -1.56 14.40
C GLY A 136 -2.41 -1.43 13.16
N ASP A 137 -1.96 -1.91 11.99
CA ASP A 137 -2.76 -1.97 10.77
C ASP A 137 -4.09 -2.69 11.04
N ASP A 138 -5.18 -2.18 10.47
CA ASP A 138 -6.49 -2.80 10.49
C ASP A 138 -6.76 -3.45 9.14
N LEU A 139 -7.23 -4.70 9.15
CA LEU A 139 -7.67 -5.44 7.98
C LEU A 139 -9.17 -5.66 8.07
N ASP A 140 -9.88 -5.35 6.98
CA ASP A 140 -11.31 -5.59 6.82
C ASP A 140 -11.55 -6.44 5.58
N PHE A 141 -12.42 -7.44 5.71
CA PHE A 141 -12.65 -8.46 4.70
C PHE A 141 -14.15 -8.53 4.45
N SER A 142 -14.59 -8.05 3.30
CA SER A 142 -15.99 -8.10 2.88
C SER A 142 -16.22 -9.32 2.00
N SER A 143 -17.24 -10.12 2.32
CA SER A 143 -17.59 -11.37 1.59
C SER A 143 -16.51 -12.45 1.53
N ILE A 144 -15.37 -12.23 2.19
CA ILE A 144 -14.33 -13.23 2.46
C ILE A 144 -14.53 -13.78 3.86
N SER A 145 -14.65 -15.10 3.97
CA SER A 145 -14.98 -15.80 5.23
C SER A 145 -13.78 -16.48 5.89
N LYS A 146 -12.73 -16.78 5.12
CA LYS A 146 -11.51 -17.41 5.64
C LYS A 146 -10.26 -16.96 4.89
N VAL A 147 -9.19 -16.77 5.66
CA VAL A 147 -7.87 -16.38 5.15
C VAL A 147 -6.76 -17.17 5.84
N GLN A 148 -5.58 -17.17 5.25
CA GLN A 148 -4.36 -17.68 5.86
C GLN A 148 -3.21 -16.73 5.52
N PHE A 149 -2.40 -16.37 6.51
CA PHE A 149 -1.19 -15.59 6.29
C PHE A 149 0.02 -16.52 6.32
N THR A 150 0.76 -16.60 5.22
CA THR A 150 2.01 -17.37 5.14
C THR A 150 3.19 -16.40 5.22
N ALA A 151 3.92 -16.43 6.34
CA ALA A 151 5.05 -15.54 6.53
C ALA A 151 6.16 -15.83 5.51
N ILE A 152 6.67 -14.80 4.88
CA ILE A 152 7.80 -14.85 3.96
C ILE A 152 8.99 -14.26 4.70
N LYS A 153 9.90 -15.11 5.17
CA LYS A 153 11.15 -14.67 5.83
C LYS A 153 12.24 -14.54 4.79
N ASP A 154 12.56 -15.67 4.15
CA ASP A 154 13.46 -15.74 3.01
C ASP A 154 12.68 -15.51 1.71
N ALA A 155 12.73 -14.29 1.19
CA ALA A 155 12.25 -14.01 -0.15
C ALA A 155 13.27 -14.47 -1.20
N LYS A 156 12.76 -14.90 -2.35
CA LYS A 156 13.57 -15.08 -3.55
C LYS A 156 13.20 -13.98 -4.52
N GLU A 157 14.20 -13.21 -4.94
CA GLU A 157 14.03 -12.22 -5.99
C GLU A 157 13.38 -12.82 -7.23
N SER A 158 12.41 -12.09 -7.77
CA SER A 158 11.66 -12.45 -8.97
C SER A 158 11.51 -11.23 -9.88
N ASP A 159 11.66 -11.46 -11.18
CA ASP A 159 11.31 -10.50 -12.23
C ASP A 159 9.84 -10.60 -12.64
N ARG A 160 9.05 -11.40 -11.92
CA ARG A 160 7.63 -11.67 -12.18
C ARG A 160 6.85 -11.53 -10.88
N LEU A 161 6.03 -10.48 -10.80
CA LEU A 161 5.24 -10.15 -9.60
C LEU A 161 3.75 -10.37 -9.87
N GLY A 162 3.02 -10.86 -8.87
CA GLY A 162 1.55 -10.91 -8.89
C GLY A 162 0.95 -9.60 -8.37
N GLN A 163 -0.28 -9.62 -7.88
CA GLN A 163 -0.83 -8.50 -7.12
C GLN A 163 -0.26 -8.45 -5.69
N GLY A 164 -0.11 -7.25 -5.13
CA GLY A 164 0.36 -7.03 -3.77
C GLY A 164 1.51 -6.02 -3.65
N GLU A 165 2.25 -6.10 -2.54
CA GLU A 165 3.29 -5.16 -2.15
C GLU A 165 4.66 -5.85 -2.01
N TYR A 166 5.67 -5.39 -2.75
CA TYR A 166 6.96 -6.06 -2.86
C TYR A 166 8.10 -5.12 -2.47
N VAL A 167 9.11 -5.64 -1.76
CA VAL A 167 10.25 -4.83 -1.32
C VAL A 167 11.39 -4.92 -2.33
N VAL A 168 11.87 -3.78 -2.82
CA VAL A 168 13.04 -3.71 -3.71
C VAL A 168 14.32 -4.01 -2.92
N GLY A 169 15.19 -4.85 -3.48
CA GLY A 169 16.37 -5.41 -2.81
C GLY A 169 16.09 -6.68 -2.00
N ARG A 170 14.83 -7.17 -2.04
CA ARG A 170 14.39 -8.39 -1.33
C ARG A 170 13.54 -9.30 -2.22
N ASP A 171 12.45 -8.74 -2.75
CA ASP A 171 11.47 -9.46 -3.57
C ASP A 171 11.72 -9.28 -5.07
N ILE A 172 12.33 -8.15 -5.44
CA ILE A 172 12.84 -7.81 -6.76
C ILE A 172 14.14 -7.03 -6.59
N ALA A 173 15.14 -7.25 -7.43
CA ALA A 173 16.39 -6.48 -7.38
C ALA A 173 16.15 -5.00 -7.76
N ALA A 174 17.00 -4.09 -7.26
CA ALA A 174 17.05 -2.72 -7.76
C ALA A 174 17.54 -2.67 -9.22
N GLY A 175 17.08 -1.65 -9.95
CA GLY A 175 17.49 -1.41 -11.33
C GLY A 175 16.42 -0.73 -12.18
N THR A 176 16.75 -0.49 -13.45
CA THR A 176 15.79 0.03 -14.43
C THR A 176 15.16 -1.12 -15.20
N TYR A 177 13.83 -1.12 -15.31
CA TYR A 177 13.05 -2.20 -15.92
C TYR A 177 12.08 -1.68 -16.95
N LYS A 178 11.96 -2.39 -18.07
CA LYS A 178 10.82 -2.27 -18.97
C LYS A 178 9.72 -3.23 -18.52
N LEU A 179 8.49 -2.72 -18.42
CA LEU A 179 7.34 -3.48 -17.96
C LEU A 179 6.65 -4.20 -19.12
N SER A 180 6.15 -5.40 -18.82
CA SER A 180 5.25 -6.17 -19.68
C SER A 180 4.39 -7.11 -18.84
N THR A 181 3.46 -7.83 -19.43
CA THR A 181 2.60 -8.79 -18.71
C THR A 181 2.45 -10.09 -19.51
N ASN A 182 2.22 -11.21 -18.82
CA ASN A 182 1.91 -12.49 -19.48
C ASN A 182 0.43 -12.69 -19.80
N THR A 183 -0.44 -11.75 -19.41
CA THR A 183 -1.83 -11.74 -19.83
C THR A 183 -2.04 -10.77 -20.99
N LYS A 184 -3.05 -11.04 -21.81
CA LYS A 184 -3.40 -10.15 -22.91
C LYS A 184 -4.18 -8.97 -22.36
N LEU A 185 -3.65 -7.76 -22.54
CA LEU A 185 -4.39 -6.53 -22.26
C LEU A 185 -5.45 -6.32 -23.34
N ASP A 186 -6.68 -6.02 -22.94
CA ASP A 186 -7.81 -5.87 -23.86
C ASP A 186 -7.75 -4.51 -24.57
N PRO A 187 -7.46 -4.46 -25.89
CA PRO A 187 -7.34 -3.19 -26.61
C PRO A 187 -8.66 -2.40 -26.70
N GLU A 188 -9.81 -2.98 -26.35
CA GLU A 188 -11.08 -2.24 -26.26
C GLU A 188 -11.13 -1.28 -25.05
N TYR A 189 -10.33 -1.54 -24.02
CA TYR A 189 -10.25 -0.73 -22.80
C TYR A 189 -8.83 -0.18 -22.62
N ASP A 190 -8.61 1.05 -23.06
CA ASP A 190 -7.29 1.70 -23.03
C ASP A 190 -6.76 1.98 -21.61
N ASN A 191 -7.63 1.98 -20.61
CA ASN A 191 -7.35 2.27 -19.21
C ASN A 191 -7.26 1.03 -18.30
N LEU A 192 -7.58 -0.17 -18.80
CA LEU A 192 -7.50 -1.41 -18.01
C LEU A 192 -6.13 -2.06 -18.18
N GLY A 193 -5.59 -2.62 -17.10
CA GLY A 193 -4.30 -3.26 -17.07
C GLY A 193 -3.68 -3.24 -15.68
N TRP A 194 -2.37 -3.02 -15.63
CA TRP A 194 -1.64 -2.94 -14.37
C TRP A 194 -1.52 -1.50 -13.90
N HIS A 195 -1.86 -1.28 -12.63
CA HIS A 195 -1.47 -0.10 -11.88
C HIS A 195 -0.26 -0.44 -11.02
N ILE A 196 0.79 0.37 -11.14
CA ILE A 196 2.04 0.21 -10.40
C ILE A 196 2.30 1.48 -9.61
N SER A 197 2.51 1.33 -8.31
CA SER A 197 2.94 2.40 -7.43
C SER A 197 4.28 2.03 -6.80
N THR A 198 5.19 3.00 -6.68
CA THR A 198 6.48 2.83 -6.01
C THR A 198 6.60 3.90 -4.94
N TYR A 199 6.74 3.48 -3.69
CA TYR A 199 6.88 4.34 -2.53
C TYR A 199 8.29 4.27 -1.96
N ASP A 200 8.90 5.43 -1.73
CA ASP A 200 10.20 5.59 -1.06
C ASP A 200 9.99 6.25 0.30
N ASP A 201 10.20 5.51 1.39
CA ASP A 201 10.02 6.01 2.76
C ASP A 201 11.03 7.11 3.13
N ASN A 202 12.18 7.17 2.46
CA ASN A 202 13.22 8.16 2.75
C ASN A 202 12.82 9.56 2.25
N THR A 203 12.10 9.60 1.13
CA THR A 203 11.61 10.84 0.51
C THR A 203 10.14 11.10 0.81
N ALA A 204 9.40 10.09 1.25
CA ALA A 204 7.94 10.06 1.34
C ALA A 204 7.24 10.36 0.00
N ASP A 205 7.93 10.06 -1.11
CA ASP A 205 7.41 10.26 -2.46
C ASP A 205 6.81 8.95 -3.00
N THR A 206 5.74 9.10 -3.77
CA THR A 206 5.10 8.01 -4.50
C THR A 206 5.12 8.31 -5.99
N GLN A 207 5.59 7.35 -6.79
CA GLN A 207 5.49 7.38 -8.24
C GLN A 207 4.48 6.34 -8.72
N THR A 208 3.63 6.73 -9.67
CA THR A 208 2.61 5.82 -10.23
C THR A 208 2.76 5.73 -11.74
N VAL A 209 2.70 4.52 -12.27
CA VAL A 209 2.67 4.25 -13.71
C VAL A 209 1.63 3.19 -14.03
N ASP A 210 1.01 3.31 -15.20
CA ASP A 210 0.03 2.34 -15.69
C ASP A 210 0.58 1.61 -16.91
N LEU A 211 0.54 0.27 -16.89
CA LEU A 211 0.78 -0.58 -18.05
C LEU A 211 -0.58 -1.05 -18.60
N THR A 212 -1.03 -0.38 -19.65
CA THR A 212 -2.34 -0.61 -20.30
C THR A 212 -2.16 -0.69 -21.82
N PRO A 213 -3.20 -1.03 -22.60
CA PRO A 213 -3.13 -0.91 -24.06
C PRO A 213 -2.80 0.51 -24.53
N GLY A 214 -3.30 1.54 -23.84
CA GLY A 214 -3.02 2.95 -24.11
C GLY A 214 -1.60 3.39 -23.70
N SER A 215 -0.99 2.68 -22.76
CA SER A 215 0.35 2.95 -22.20
C SER A 215 1.15 1.65 -22.11
N SER A 216 1.64 1.16 -23.25
CA SER A 216 2.30 -0.15 -23.37
C SER A 216 3.84 -0.09 -23.41
N ASP A 217 4.43 1.10 -23.50
CA ASP A 217 5.88 1.33 -23.47
C ASP A 217 6.27 2.06 -22.19
N VAL A 218 6.30 1.31 -21.09
CA VAL A 218 6.51 1.83 -19.73
C VAL A 218 7.81 1.26 -19.18
N ALA A 219 8.58 2.12 -18.52
CA ALA A 219 9.75 1.73 -17.76
C ALA A 219 9.70 2.35 -16.37
N VAL A 220 10.30 1.66 -15.40
CA VAL A 220 10.43 2.10 -14.01
C VAL A 220 11.88 1.96 -13.58
N GLU A 221 12.32 2.84 -12.69
CA GLU A 221 13.57 2.70 -11.96
C GLU A 221 13.22 2.34 -10.53
N LEU A 222 13.82 1.26 -10.03
CA LEU A 222 13.60 0.73 -8.69
C LEU A 222 14.88 0.86 -7.89
N THR A 223 14.77 1.41 -6.69
CA THR A 223 15.86 1.61 -5.73
C THR A 223 15.66 0.72 -4.51
N ASP A 224 16.75 0.18 -3.96
CA ASP A 224 16.69 -0.65 -2.76
C ASP A 224 15.90 0.03 -1.63
N GLY A 225 15.04 -0.72 -0.95
CA GLY A 225 14.21 -0.22 0.13
C GLY A 225 12.88 0.41 -0.30
N GLU A 226 12.66 0.66 -1.59
CA GLU A 226 11.34 1.05 -2.08
C GLU A 226 10.33 -0.10 -1.93
N ILE A 227 9.05 0.26 -1.81
CA ILE A 227 7.92 -0.67 -1.84
C ILE A 227 7.21 -0.49 -3.18
N VAL A 228 7.14 -1.57 -3.97
CA VAL A 228 6.40 -1.63 -5.23
C VAL A 228 5.06 -2.29 -4.98
N THR A 229 3.98 -1.53 -5.17
CA THR A 229 2.61 -2.05 -5.14
C THR A 229 2.12 -2.29 -6.55
N THR A 230 1.61 -3.49 -6.81
CA THR A 230 1.07 -3.90 -8.11
C THR A 230 -0.39 -4.32 -7.94
N ALA A 231 -1.25 -3.75 -8.77
CA ALA A 231 -2.66 -4.12 -8.87
C ALA A 231 -3.01 -4.35 -10.33
N TYR A 232 -3.84 -5.35 -10.60
CA TYR A 232 -4.32 -5.66 -11.95
C TYR A 232 -5.82 -5.47 -12.01
N ASP A 233 -6.26 -4.56 -12.88
CA ASP A 233 -7.65 -4.32 -13.21
C ASP A 233 -7.84 -4.64 -14.70
N GLY A 234 -8.23 -5.87 -15.01
CA GLY A 234 -8.46 -6.29 -16.37
C GLY A 234 -9.02 -7.70 -16.46
N ASP A 235 -9.48 -8.08 -17.65
CA ASP A 235 -9.93 -9.45 -17.90
C ASP A 235 -8.73 -10.41 -17.82
N THR A 236 -8.90 -11.52 -17.12
CA THR A 236 -7.88 -12.58 -17.04
C THR A 236 -7.96 -13.53 -18.24
N GLY A 237 -9.05 -13.50 -19.02
CA GLY A 237 -9.22 -14.22 -20.28
C GLY A 237 -8.77 -15.69 -20.21
N ASP A 238 -8.00 -16.12 -21.23
CA ASP A 238 -7.49 -17.49 -21.37
C ASP A 238 -6.43 -17.91 -20.33
N SER A 239 -5.94 -17.00 -19.46
CA SER A 239 -4.98 -17.38 -18.40
C SER A 239 -5.64 -18.30 -17.36
N GLY A 240 -6.97 -18.25 -17.27
CA GLY A 240 -7.81 -19.18 -16.49
C GLY A 240 -7.72 -19.02 -14.97
N SER A 241 -7.00 -18.01 -14.46
CA SER A 241 -6.95 -17.59 -13.05
C SER A 241 -6.07 -16.35 -12.91
N ALA A 242 -6.53 -15.31 -12.19
CA ALA A 242 -5.72 -14.13 -11.88
C ALA A 242 -4.38 -14.50 -11.19
N ASP A 243 -4.33 -15.61 -10.43
CA ASP A 243 -3.09 -16.05 -9.75
C ASP A 243 -1.92 -16.28 -10.72
N LYS A 244 -2.22 -16.52 -12.01
CA LYS A 244 -1.23 -16.71 -13.08
C LYS A 244 -0.88 -15.43 -13.82
N THR A 245 -1.66 -14.37 -13.66
CA THR A 245 -1.37 -13.04 -14.19
C THR A 245 -0.17 -12.48 -13.45
N LYS A 246 0.86 -12.08 -14.21
CA LYS A 246 2.13 -11.57 -13.68
C LYS A 246 2.58 -10.35 -14.46
N LEU A 247 2.94 -9.31 -13.73
CA LEU A 247 3.72 -8.19 -14.21
C LEU A 247 5.18 -8.63 -14.32
N ILE A 248 5.81 -8.34 -15.46
CA ILE A 248 7.15 -8.79 -15.82
C ILE A 248 8.07 -7.58 -15.92
N PHE A 249 9.16 -7.62 -15.16
CA PHE A 249 10.18 -6.59 -15.06
C PHE A 249 11.41 -7.03 -15.87
N THR A 250 11.54 -6.56 -17.12
CA THR A 250 12.70 -6.90 -17.95
C THR A 250 13.82 -5.88 -17.74
N PRO A 251 15.01 -6.27 -17.23
CA PRO A 251 16.10 -5.32 -17.01
C PRO A 251 16.48 -4.57 -18.29
N VAL A 252 16.62 -3.25 -18.17
CA VAL A 252 17.18 -2.40 -19.22
C VAL A 252 18.68 -2.34 -19.00
N ASN A 253 19.45 -3.02 -19.83
CA ASN A 253 20.91 -2.87 -19.81
C ASN A 253 21.26 -1.44 -20.22
N GLN A 254 21.68 -0.61 -19.27
CA GLN A 254 22.32 0.66 -19.55
C GLN A 254 23.65 0.36 -20.27
N LYS A 255 23.72 0.71 -21.56
CA LYS A 255 24.95 0.61 -22.36
C LYS A 255 25.86 1.78 -22.10
#